data_AF-A0A6N9QDF0-F1
#
_entry.id   AF-A0A6N9QDF0-F1
#
_cell.length_a   1.000
_cell.length_b   1.000
_cell.length_c   1.000
_cell.angle_alpha   90.00
_cell.angle_beta   90.00
_cell.angle_gamma   90.00
#
_symmetry.space_group_name_H-M   'P 1'
#
loop_
_entity.id
_entity.type
_entity.pdbx_description
1 polymer ?
#
loop_
_entity_poly.entity_id
_entity_poly.type
_entity_poly.pdbx_seq_one_letter_code
_entity_poly.pdbx_strand_id
1 'polypeptide(L)'
;MRSILKLPIHVVSMHRPTKATLEADLKIDGLINSYGYEFFKGFKYVSDSRRKWRENVEGIIDCGEYKRLHILTHPFWYHENERNLKETIYDFVNKANRERYDVLEKNITNLNEIMDPAEIVE
;
A
#
# COMPACT_ATOMS: atom_id res chain seq x y z
N MET A 1 -22.05 6.31 13.26
CA MET A 1 -20.64 6.76 13.16
C MET A 1 -20.41 8.10 13.87
N ARG A 2 -20.99 9.22 13.42
CA ARG A 2 -20.82 10.54 14.07
C ARG A 2 -21.23 10.55 15.56
N SER A 3 -22.35 9.91 15.89
CA SER A 3 -22.83 9.77 17.28
C SER A 3 -21.90 8.93 18.18
N ILE A 4 -21.17 7.98 17.59
CA ILE A 4 -20.26 7.06 18.29
C ILE A 4 -18.91 7.75 18.51
N LEU A 5 -18.36 8.32 17.44
CA LEU A 5 -17.04 8.95 17.45
C LEU A 5 -17.07 10.37 18.02
N LYS A 6 -18.26 10.97 18.17
CA LYS A 6 -18.46 12.37 18.59
C LYS A 6 -17.61 13.38 17.79
N LEU A 7 -17.35 13.05 16.53
CA LEU A 7 -16.51 13.82 15.61
C LEU A 7 -17.21 13.95 14.24
N PRO A 8 -17.00 15.07 13.54
CA PRO A 8 -17.53 15.23 12.19
C PRO A 8 -16.82 14.26 11.23
N ILE A 9 -17.61 13.64 10.35
CA ILE A 9 -17.10 12.79 9.28
C ILE A 9 -17.30 13.55 7.97
N HIS A 10 -16.20 13.81 7.26
CA HIS A 10 -16.19 14.59 6.03
C HIS A 10 -15.84 13.76 4.80
N VAL A 11 -15.14 12.63 4.98
CA VAL A 11 -14.60 11.82 3.89
C VAL A 11 -14.95 10.37 4.15
N VAL A 12 -15.29 9.66 3.08
CA VAL A 12 -15.53 8.22 3.10
C VAL A 12 -14.74 7.53 2.00
N SER A 13 -14.30 6.31 2.32
CA SER A 13 -13.65 5.40 1.38
C SER A 13 -14.27 4.01 1.51
N MET A 14 -14.41 3.33 0.39
CA MET A 14 -14.90 1.96 0.33
C MET A 14 -13.73 0.99 0.46
N HIS A 15 -13.86 -0.02 1.33
CA HIS A 15 -12.78 -0.99 1.55
C HIS A 15 -12.44 -1.79 0.28
N ARG A 16 -13.43 -2.08 -0.58
CA ARG A 16 -13.28 -2.77 -1.87
C ARG A 16 -14.32 -2.27 -2.87
N PRO A 17 -14.12 -1.10 -3.50
CA PRO A 17 -15.08 -0.58 -4.47
C PRO A 17 -15.15 -1.50 -5.70
N THR A 18 -16.36 -1.76 -6.18
CA THR A 18 -16.53 -2.46 -7.45
C THR A 18 -16.24 -1.52 -8.62
N LYS A 19 -15.97 -2.08 -9.81
CA LYS A 19 -15.80 -1.28 -11.03
C LYS A 19 -17.00 -0.36 -11.30
N ALA A 20 -18.21 -0.90 -11.19
CA ALA A 20 -19.44 -0.13 -11.36
C ALA A 20 -19.52 1.06 -10.39
N THR A 21 -19.09 0.85 -9.14
CA THR A 21 -19.07 1.91 -8.12
C THR A 21 -18.04 2.99 -8.41
N LEU A 22 -16.86 2.62 -8.91
CA LEU A 22 -15.82 3.57 -9.34
C LEU A 22 -16.26 4.40 -10.54
N GLU A 23 -17.03 3.81 -11.45
CA GLU A 23 -17.51 4.49 -12.66
C GLU A 23 -18.71 5.39 -12.39
N ALA A 24 -19.51 5.10 -11.36
CA ALA A 24 -20.73 5.84 -11.03
C ALA A 24 -20.51 7.24 -10.44
N ASP A 25 -19.28 7.60 -10.06
CA ASP A 25 -18.95 8.89 -9.41
C ASP A 25 -19.95 9.29 -8.30
N LEU A 26 -20.21 8.35 -7.39
CA LEU A 26 -21.25 8.51 -6.37
C LEU A 26 -21.07 9.79 -5.57
N LYS A 27 -22.09 10.65 -5.60
CA LYS A 27 -22.21 11.84 -4.76
C LYS A 27 -22.97 11.48 -3.49
N ILE A 28 -22.38 11.84 -2.36
CA ILE A 28 -22.95 11.60 -1.05
C ILE A 28 -23.05 12.95 -0.36
N ASP A 29 -24.28 13.37 -0.04
CA ASP A 29 -24.51 14.72 0.47
C ASP A 29 -23.70 15.00 1.74
N GLY A 30 -22.95 16.09 1.71
CA GLY A 30 -22.08 16.51 2.82
C GLY A 30 -20.87 15.61 3.07
N LEU A 31 -20.55 14.68 2.16
CA LEU A 31 -19.41 13.77 2.26
C LEU A 31 -18.59 13.74 0.97
N ILE A 32 -17.28 13.73 1.14
CA ILE A 32 -16.31 13.54 0.06
C ILE A 32 -16.11 12.04 -0.15
N ASN A 33 -16.44 11.56 -1.34
CA ASN A 33 -16.10 10.21 -1.77
C ASN A 33 -14.66 10.20 -2.31
N SER A 34 -13.75 9.48 -1.65
CA SER A 34 -12.34 9.38 -2.08
C SER A 34 -12.16 8.75 -3.46
N TYR A 35 -13.18 8.06 -3.97
CA TYR A 35 -13.22 7.50 -5.33
C TYR A 35 -14.02 8.35 -6.32
N GLY A 36 -14.40 9.57 -5.93
CA GLY A 36 -15.07 10.52 -6.82
C GLY A 36 -14.18 10.94 -7.99
N TYR A 37 -14.81 11.43 -9.06
CA TYR A 37 -14.16 11.79 -10.32
C TYR A 37 -12.93 12.70 -10.13
N GLU A 38 -13.04 13.70 -9.26
CA GLU A 38 -11.96 14.65 -8.97
C GLU A 38 -10.67 13.93 -8.58
N PHE A 39 -10.72 13.00 -7.63
CA PHE A 39 -9.56 12.31 -7.08
C PHE A 39 -9.13 11.10 -7.92
N PHE A 40 -10.10 10.41 -8.53
CA PHE A 40 -9.83 9.18 -9.25
C PHE A 40 -9.41 9.39 -10.71
N LYS A 41 -9.88 10.48 -11.35
CA LYS A 41 -9.59 10.80 -12.75
C LYS A 41 -8.90 12.15 -12.94
N GLY A 42 -9.07 13.09 -12.02
CA GLY A 42 -8.49 14.44 -12.12
C GLY A 42 -7.03 14.55 -11.66
N PHE A 43 -6.40 13.45 -11.26
CA PHE A 43 -5.03 13.35 -10.76
C PHE A 43 -4.24 12.46 -11.71
N LYS A 44 -2.99 12.80 -11.98
CA LYS A 44 -2.10 11.93 -12.75
C LYS A 44 -1.69 10.76 -11.88
N TYR A 45 -2.14 9.56 -12.25
CA TYR A 45 -1.85 8.34 -11.54
C TYR A 45 -0.68 7.58 -12.18
N VAL A 46 0.29 7.19 -11.38
CA VAL A 46 1.38 6.28 -11.75
C VAL A 46 1.63 5.27 -10.64
N SER A 47 2.08 4.07 -11.02
CA SER A 47 2.38 3.02 -10.05
C SER A 47 3.51 2.11 -10.50
N ASP A 48 4.26 1.58 -9.53
CA ASP A 48 5.33 0.59 -9.69
C ASP A 48 4.82 -0.87 -9.67
N SER A 49 3.56 -1.12 -10.05
CA SER A 49 2.93 -2.43 -9.94
C SER A 49 3.79 -3.52 -10.59
N ARG A 50 4.02 -4.62 -9.85
CA ARG A 50 4.95 -5.70 -10.23
C ARG A 50 6.39 -5.21 -10.47
N ARG A 51 6.85 -4.22 -9.71
CA ARG A 51 8.16 -3.56 -9.84
C ARG A 51 8.36 -2.94 -11.23
N LYS A 52 7.29 -2.47 -11.87
CA LYS A 52 7.32 -1.92 -13.22
C LYS A 52 6.57 -0.60 -13.27
N TRP A 53 7.32 0.48 -13.47
CA TRP A 53 6.78 1.74 -13.93
C TRP A 53 6.37 1.63 -15.40
N ARG A 54 5.12 1.97 -15.72
CA ARG A 54 4.64 2.02 -17.12
C ARG A 54 4.98 3.33 -17.81
N GLU A 55 5.32 4.34 -17.03
CA GLU A 55 5.63 5.70 -17.46
C GLU A 55 6.87 6.18 -16.69
N ASN A 56 7.60 7.16 -17.23
CA ASN A 56 8.74 7.75 -16.53
C ASN A 56 8.25 8.61 -15.36
N VAL A 57 8.24 8.05 -14.14
CA VAL A 57 7.75 8.73 -12.93
C VAL A 57 8.59 9.96 -12.57
N GLU A 58 9.92 9.87 -12.72
CA GLU A 58 10.84 11.00 -12.43
C GLU A 58 10.56 12.14 -13.39
N GLY A 59 10.47 11.86 -14.69
CA GLY A 59 10.13 12.88 -15.71
C GLY A 59 8.75 13.52 -15.50
N ILE A 60 7.76 12.76 -15.03
CA ILE A 60 6.42 13.28 -14.68
C ILE A 60 6.46 14.23 -13.50
N ILE A 61 7.33 13.97 -12.51
CA ILE A 61 7.53 14.85 -11.37
C ILE A 61 8.28 16.11 -11.82
N ASP A 62 9.38 15.94 -12.53
CA ASP A 62 10.31 17.01 -12.90
C ASP A 62 9.72 18.01 -13.90
N CYS A 63 8.82 17.56 -14.79
CA CYS A 63 8.22 18.46 -15.79
C CYS A 63 7.24 19.47 -15.17
N GLY A 64 6.70 19.20 -13.98
CA GLY A 64 5.75 20.09 -13.30
C GLY A 64 4.41 20.32 -14.02
N GLU A 65 4.13 19.61 -15.12
CA GLU A 65 2.91 19.78 -15.92
C GLU A 65 1.64 19.37 -15.16
N TYR A 66 1.75 18.39 -14.27
CA TYR A 66 0.64 17.83 -13.52
C TYR A 66 0.54 18.46 -12.13
N LYS A 67 -0.52 19.25 -11.92
CA LYS A 67 -0.75 19.95 -10.62
C LYS A 67 -1.00 19.00 -9.44
N ARG A 68 -1.44 17.77 -9.70
CA ARG A 68 -1.83 16.78 -8.69
C ARG A 68 -1.43 15.38 -9.15
N LEU A 69 -0.68 14.68 -8.31
CA LEU A 69 -0.15 13.34 -8.58
C LEU A 69 -0.67 12.33 -7.57
N HIS A 70 -0.96 11.12 -8.05
CA HIS A 70 -1.09 9.92 -7.22
C HIS A 70 0.02 8.95 -7.63
N ILE A 71 0.97 8.74 -6.73
CA ILE A 71 2.09 7.83 -6.92
C ILE A 71 1.90 6.66 -5.95
N LEU A 72 1.54 5.50 -6.49
CA LEU A 72 1.43 4.27 -5.70
C LEU A 72 2.75 3.50 -5.82
N THR A 73 3.42 3.32 -4.69
CA THR A 73 4.58 2.44 -4.56
C THR A 73 4.24 1.21 -3.74
N HIS A 74 4.96 0.12 -3.96
CA HIS A 74 4.98 -1.02 -3.04
C HIS A 74 6.37 -1.06 -2.39
N PRO A 75 6.50 -0.60 -1.13
CA PRO A 75 7.79 -0.53 -0.43
C PRO A 75 8.58 -1.84 -0.46
N PHE A 76 7.86 -2.96 -0.50
CA PHE A 76 8.39 -4.31 -0.64
C PHE A 76 9.35 -4.51 -1.84
N TRP A 77 9.25 -3.72 -2.91
CA TRP A 77 10.17 -3.82 -4.05
C TRP A 77 11.54 -3.19 -3.81
N TYR A 78 11.66 -2.32 -2.81
CA TYR A 78 12.82 -1.45 -2.64
C TYR A 78 13.68 -1.94 -1.48
N HIS A 79 14.96 -2.13 -1.77
CA HIS A 79 15.97 -2.61 -0.82
C HIS A 79 17.21 -1.71 -0.91
N GLU A 80 18.11 -1.79 0.07
CA GLU A 80 19.38 -1.04 0.03
C GLU A 80 20.20 -1.35 -1.22
N ASN A 81 20.16 -2.61 -1.67
CA ASN A 81 20.80 -3.07 -2.90
C ASN A 81 19.72 -3.49 -3.91
N GLU A 82 19.91 -3.16 -5.17
CA GLU A 82 18.95 -3.49 -6.24
C GLU A 82 18.74 -5.01 -6.33
N ARG A 83 17.47 -5.43 -6.33
CA ARG A 83 17.05 -6.84 -6.49
C ARG A 83 16.02 -6.96 -7.58
N ASN A 84 16.02 -8.05 -8.33
CA ASN A 84 15.01 -8.26 -9.36
C ASN A 84 13.69 -8.81 -8.76
N LEU A 85 12.62 -8.76 -9.56
CA LEU A 85 11.28 -9.22 -9.15
C LEU A 85 11.28 -10.66 -8.62
N LYS A 86 12.04 -11.56 -9.25
CA LYS A 86 12.08 -12.98 -8.88
C LYS A 86 12.78 -13.16 -7.54
N GLU A 87 13.93 -12.50 -7.34
CA GLU A 87 14.70 -12.55 -6.09
C GLU A 87 13.87 -12.01 -4.93
N THR A 88 13.23 -10.85 -5.08
CA THR A 88 12.40 -10.25 -4.04
C THR A 88 11.23 -11.17 -3.64
N ILE A 89 10.54 -11.76 -4.62
CA ILE A 89 9.44 -12.70 -4.35
C ILE A 89 9.95 -14.01 -3.71
N TYR A 90 11.06 -14.55 -4.23
CA TYR A 90 11.66 -15.78 -3.70
C TYR A 90 12.07 -15.61 -2.24
N ASP A 91 12.77 -14.52 -1.92
CA ASP A 91 13.20 -14.22 -0.55
C ASP A 91 11.99 -14.06 0.36
N PHE A 92 10.98 -13.31 -0.04
CA PHE A 92 9.79 -13.07 0.78
C PHE A 92 9.00 -14.35 1.09
N VAL A 93 8.92 -15.28 0.14
CA VAL A 93 8.22 -16.54 0.35
C VAL A 93 9.04 -17.46 1.26
N ASN A 94 10.33 -17.66 0.96
CA ASN A 94 11.14 -18.67 1.65
C ASN A 94 11.71 -18.19 2.99
N LYS A 95 11.85 -16.88 3.21
CA LYS A 95 12.34 -16.33 4.49
C LYS A 95 11.21 -15.99 5.46
N ALA A 96 9.95 -16.19 5.06
CA ALA A 96 8.80 -15.70 5.81
C ALA A 96 8.74 -16.19 7.27
N ASN A 97 9.11 -17.44 7.53
CA ASN A 97 9.07 -17.99 8.88
C ASN A 97 10.17 -17.37 9.77
N ARG A 98 11.38 -17.26 9.23
CA ARG A 98 12.51 -16.61 9.91
C ARG A 98 12.23 -15.14 10.18
N GLU A 99 11.78 -14.40 9.18
CA GLU A 99 11.47 -12.96 9.31
C GLU A 99 10.36 -12.70 10.33
N ARG A 100 9.31 -13.54 10.38
CA ARG A 100 8.25 -13.40 11.39
C ARG A 100 8.77 -13.68 12.80
N TYR A 101 9.61 -14.70 12.96
CA TYR A 101 10.25 -14.96 14.24
C TYR A 101 11.08 -13.74 14.67
N ASP A 102 11.90 -13.18 13.78
CA ASP A 102 12.73 -12.00 14.09
C ASP A 102 11.90 -10.77 14.50
N VAL A 103 10.73 -10.60 13.88
CA VAL A 103 9.78 -9.54 14.26
C VAL A 103 9.21 -9.80 15.65
N LEU A 104 8.83 -11.04 15.96
CA LEU A 104 8.30 -11.39 17.27
C LEU A 104 9.36 -11.27 18.37
N GLU A 105 10.59 -11.69 18.10
CA GLU A 105 11.70 -11.64 19.07
C GLU A 105 11.97 -10.20 19.54
N LYS A 106 11.79 -9.22 18.65
CA LYS A 106 11.91 -7.79 18.98
C LYS A 106 10.76 -7.25 19.83
N ASN A 107 9.63 -7.94 19.90
CA ASN A 107 8.39 -7.46 20.52
C ASN A 107 7.86 -8.36 21.66
N ILE A 108 8.42 -9.56 21.84
CA ILE A 108 8.07 -10.54 22.87
C ILE A 108 9.32 -10.86 23.66
N THR A 109 9.31 -10.49 24.95
CA THR A 109 10.39 -10.81 25.87
C THR A 109 10.54 -12.33 26.02
N ASN A 110 11.77 -12.83 25.94
CA ASN A 110 12.13 -14.25 26.07
C ASN A 110 11.37 -15.16 25.08
N LEU A 111 11.18 -14.73 23.83
CA LEU A 111 10.52 -15.54 22.80
C LEU A 111 11.15 -16.94 22.64
N ASN A 112 12.47 -17.03 22.78
CA ASN A 112 13.23 -18.27 22.70
C ASN A 112 12.85 -19.31 23.78
N GLU A 113 12.22 -18.90 24.88
CA GLU A 113 11.67 -19.84 25.88
C GLU A 113 10.30 -20.40 25.45
N ILE A 114 9.61 -19.75 24.51
CA ILE A 114 8.30 -20.17 23.97
C ILE A 114 8.47 -21.02 22.71
N MET A 115 9.41 -20.63 21.84
CA MET A 115 9.75 -21.34 20.60
C MET A 115 11.24 -21.13 20.34
N ASP A 116 12.00 -22.21 20.24
CA ASP A 116 13.42 -22.14 19.91
C ASP A 116 13.57 -21.73 18.44
N PRO A 117 14.50 -20.79 18.09
CA PRO A 117 14.79 -20.45 16.70
C PRO A 117 15.11 -21.65 15.79
N ALA A 118 15.59 -22.77 16.34
CA ALA A 118 15.85 -24.01 15.62
C ALA A 118 14.55 -24.73 15.16
N GLU A 119 13.40 -24.37 15.70
CA GLU A 119 12.08 -24.90 15.30
C GLU A 119 11.51 -24.22 14.04
N ILE A 120 12.19 -23.19 13.52
CA ILE A 120 11.77 -22.49 12.30
C ILE A 120 11.95 -23.40 11.08
N VAL A 121 10.85 -23.69 10.40
CA VAL A 121 10.85 -24.44 9.13
C VAL A 121 11.24 -23.49 7.99
N GLU A 122 12.18 -23.92 7.13
CA GLU A 122 12.55 -23.23 5.87
C GLU A 122 11.56 -23.50 4.73
#